data_AF-A0A255HEI1-F1
#
_entry.id   AF-A0A255HEI1-F1
#
_cell.length_a   1.000
_cell.length_b   1.000
_cell.length_c   1.000
_cell.angle_alpha   90.00
_cell.angle_beta   90.00
_cell.angle_gamma   90.00
#
_symmetry.space_group_name_H-M   'P 1'
#
loop_
_entity.id
_entity.type
_entity.pdbx_description
1 polymer ?
#
loop_
_entity_poly.entity_id
_entity_poly.type
_entity_poly.pdbx_seq_one_letter_code
_entity_poly.pdbx_strand_id
1 'polypeptide(L)'
;MSNGTKVYDGTAYAGGANTTTLSNLVAGNVLPGTPVYAGSAAGVVNAGTYAVSVSGYYATGGQSAYAISYIDGGLVITPRLLTLSGATAGNKVYDGTTAATLNAGSVVFNGKIGSDVLTVAGAAAFTDKNVGTGKTVNLSGLSLGGADAANYALQTTTGSAVGDITPKALTVTGITAGNKVYDGTTAATVSTAGATFAGMVNGDSLNATASGAFGDKNAATGKTVNVSGITLGGIDAGNYTLASSTASTTADISRAAINAVTGITAGGKVYDGTATATVNTNGATFAGMVNGDSLNATASGVFTDKNAATGKTVNVSGIALGGADAGNYTLTSNTASTTADISRAAINAVTGITAGSKVYDGTATATV
;
A
#
# COMPACT_ATOMS: atom_id res chain seq x y z
N MET A 1 19.14 -19.87 70.48
CA MET A 1 19.72 -20.99 69.69
C MET A 1 20.48 -20.43 68.48
N SER A 2 21.27 -21.23 67.76
CA SER A 2 21.80 -20.83 66.45
C SER A 2 20.74 -20.98 65.34
N ASN A 3 20.81 -20.15 64.30
CA ASN A 3 19.95 -20.23 63.12
C ASN A 3 20.63 -21.08 62.03
N GLY A 4 19.85 -21.95 61.37
CA GLY A 4 20.30 -22.73 60.21
C GLY A 4 19.86 -22.08 58.90
N THR A 5 20.62 -22.29 57.82
CA THR A 5 20.25 -21.87 56.47
C THR A 5 20.50 -23.00 55.46
N LYS A 6 19.66 -23.06 54.42
CA LYS A 6 19.80 -23.98 53.28
C LYS A 6 19.17 -23.34 52.04
N VAL A 7 19.66 -23.64 50.85
CA VAL A 7 18.99 -23.28 49.58
C VAL A 7 18.01 -24.38 49.21
N TYR A 8 16.81 -24.01 48.72
CA TYR A 8 15.83 -24.98 48.23
C TYR A 8 16.46 -25.97 47.25
N ASP A 9 16.33 -27.26 47.55
CA ASP A 9 16.87 -28.37 46.76
C ASP A 9 15.85 -29.50 46.53
N GLY A 10 14.57 -29.24 46.85
CA GLY A 10 13.48 -30.22 46.70
C GLY A 10 13.52 -31.37 47.72
N THR A 11 14.40 -31.32 48.73
CA THR A 11 14.49 -32.37 49.76
C THR A 11 14.09 -31.83 51.13
N ALA A 12 13.40 -32.67 51.90
CA ALA A 12 13.01 -32.37 53.26
C ALA A 12 14.23 -32.10 54.13
N TYR A 13 14.16 -31.07 54.97
CA TYR A 13 15.21 -30.78 55.94
C TYR A 13 15.30 -31.92 56.96
N ALA A 14 16.42 -32.64 56.95
CA ALA A 14 16.67 -33.84 57.76
C ALA A 14 16.97 -33.55 59.25
N GLY A 15 16.93 -32.29 59.67
CA GLY A 15 17.35 -31.85 61.00
C GLY A 15 18.86 -31.62 61.06
N GLY A 16 19.27 -30.45 61.56
CA GLY A 16 20.67 -30.13 61.85
C GLY A 16 21.00 -30.36 63.32
N ALA A 17 22.29 -30.33 63.66
CA ALA A 17 22.72 -30.30 65.05
C ALA A 17 22.24 -29.00 65.71
N ASN A 18 21.16 -29.08 66.49
CA ASN A 18 20.66 -27.96 67.26
C ASN A 18 21.64 -27.66 68.40
N THR A 19 22.16 -26.44 68.43
CA THR A 19 23.05 -25.98 69.51
C THR A 19 22.38 -24.89 70.34
N THR A 20 22.43 -25.07 71.66
CA THR A 20 22.00 -24.08 72.65
C THR A 20 23.23 -23.53 73.36
N THR A 21 23.43 -22.23 73.28
CA THR A 21 24.42 -21.52 74.08
C THR A 21 23.75 -20.97 75.33
N LEU A 22 24.35 -21.22 76.49
CA LEU A 22 23.93 -20.59 77.75
C LEU A 22 24.76 -19.32 77.94
N SER A 23 24.12 -18.22 78.31
CA SER A 23 24.77 -16.95 78.62
C SER A 23 24.36 -16.47 80.02
N ASN A 24 25.16 -15.58 80.61
CA ASN A 24 24.94 -15.00 81.94
C ASN A 24 24.93 -16.05 83.08
N LEU A 25 25.62 -17.17 82.90
CA LEU A 25 25.81 -18.18 83.94
C LEU A 25 26.98 -17.77 84.85
N VAL A 26 26.81 -17.87 86.17
CA VAL A 26 27.91 -17.63 87.13
C VAL A 26 28.96 -18.72 86.95
N ALA A 27 30.24 -18.33 86.93
CA ALA A 27 31.35 -19.25 86.70
C ALA A 27 31.33 -20.43 87.69
N GLY A 28 31.40 -21.66 87.17
CA GLY A 28 31.34 -22.89 87.96
C GLY A 28 29.94 -23.47 88.15
N ASN A 29 28.88 -22.75 87.78
CA ASN A 29 27.51 -23.27 87.83
C ASN A 29 27.18 -24.03 86.54
N VAL A 30 26.30 -25.02 86.65
CA VAL A 30 25.72 -25.78 85.53
C VAL A 30 24.20 -25.69 85.63
N LEU A 31 23.53 -25.44 84.51
CA LEU A 31 22.07 -25.47 84.45
C LEU A 31 21.60 -26.90 84.13
N PRO A 32 20.87 -27.59 85.02
CA PRO A 32 20.41 -28.95 84.79
C PRO A 32 19.23 -29.00 83.80
N GLY A 33 19.07 -30.17 83.19
CA GLY A 33 18.08 -30.43 82.15
C GLY A 33 18.72 -30.84 80.82
N THR A 34 17.89 -31.31 79.90
CA THR A 34 18.28 -31.65 78.53
C THR A 34 17.48 -30.75 77.60
N PRO A 35 18.13 -30.02 76.67
CA PRO A 35 17.40 -29.15 75.76
C PRO A 35 16.44 -29.99 74.91
N VAL A 36 15.17 -29.61 74.92
CA VAL A 36 14.12 -30.18 74.08
C VAL A 36 13.82 -29.19 72.97
N TYR A 37 14.00 -29.64 71.73
CA TYR A 37 13.74 -28.85 70.53
C TYR A 37 12.37 -29.20 69.96
N ALA A 38 11.56 -28.18 69.69
CA ALA A 38 10.25 -28.31 69.07
C ALA A 38 10.08 -27.27 67.96
N GLY A 39 9.01 -27.38 67.18
CA GLY A 39 8.69 -26.43 66.09
C GLY A 39 8.56 -27.11 64.73
N SER A 40 8.32 -26.29 63.71
CA SER A 40 7.91 -26.75 62.39
C SER A 40 9.06 -26.99 61.41
N ALA A 41 10.33 -26.97 61.85
CA ALA A 41 11.47 -27.03 60.94
C ALA A 41 11.86 -28.45 60.49
N ALA A 42 11.42 -29.50 61.18
CA ALA A 42 11.70 -30.88 60.77
C ALA A 42 10.76 -31.29 59.63
N GLY A 43 11.33 -31.81 58.53
CA GLY A 43 10.54 -32.32 57.40
C GLY A 43 10.03 -31.27 56.41
N VAL A 44 10.26 -29.98 56.65
CA VAL A 44 9.90 -28.92 55.68
C VAL A 44 10.81 -28.97 54.45
N VAL A 45 10.22 -28.69 53.29
CA VAL A 45 10.89 -28.75 51.98
C VAL A 45 10.98 -27.36 51.35
N ASN A 46 9.91 -26.58 51.44
CA ASN A 46 9.74 -25.33 50.70
C ASN A 46 10.60 -24.20 51.23
N ALA A 47 10.81 -23.17 50.39
CA ALA A 47 11.45 -21.95 50.83
C ALA A 47 10.59 -21.22 51.86
N GLY A 48 11.23 -20.61 52.85
CA GLY A 48 10.56 -19.94 53.95
C GLY A 48 11.41 -19.84 55.21
N THR A 49 10.82 -19.22 56.23
CA THR A 49 11.40 -19.10 57.56
C THR A 49 10.58 -19.93 58.53
N TYR A 50 11.25 -20.85 59.24
CA TYR A 50 10.64 -21.81 60.13
C TYR A 50 11.20 -21.66 61.54
N ALA A 51 10.33 -21.49 62.54
CA ALA A 51 10.74 -21.33 63.93
C ALA A 51 11.12 -22.67 64.57
N VAL A 52 12.14 -22.65 65.41
CA VAL A 52 12.58 -23.77 66.26
C VAL A 52 12.64 -23.28 67.69
N SER A 53 11.76 -23.80 68.54
CA SER A 53 11.75 -23.46 69.95
C SER A 53 12.63 -24.41 70.77
N VAL A 54 13.19 -23.87 71.85
CA VAL A 54 13.95 -24.64 72.85
C VAL A 54 13.26 -24.57 74.20
N SER A 55 13.25 -25.69 74.90
CA SER A 55 12.80 -25.81 76.29
C SER A 55 13.64 -26.86 77.03
N GLY A 56 13.25 -27.25 78.25
CA GLY A 56 13.80 -28.43 78.93
C GLY A 56 14.94 -28.17 79.92
N TYR A 57 15.47 -26.95 80.00
CA TYR A 57 16.32 -26.53 81.12
C TYR A 57 15.46 -26.03 82.29
N TYR A 58 15.87 -26.34 83.52
CA TYR A 58 15.17 -25.90 84.71
C TYR A 58 16.14 -25.57 85.84
N ALA A 59 15.72 -24.71 86.76
CA ALA A 59 16.44 -24.47 88.00
C ALA A 59 15.92 -25.45 89.08
N THR A 60 16.73 -26.43 89.49
CA THR A 60 16.31 -27.41 90.52
C THR A 60 16.41 -26.82 91.93
N GLY A 61 15.53 -27.25 92.84
CA GLY A 61 15.77 -27.17 94.28
C GLY A 61 15.33 -25.90 95.00
N GLY A 62 14.18 -25.31 94.65
CA GLY A 62 13.54 -24.26 95.46
C GLY A 62 14.28 -22.92 95.52
N GLN A 63 15.30 -22.71 94.68
CA GLN A 63 16.01 -21.44 94.59
C GLN A 63 15.56 -20.66 93.35
N SER A 64 14.99 -19.48 93.59
CA SER A 64 14.65 -18.46 92.60
C SER A 64 15.87 -17.81 91.92
N ALA A 65 16.99 -18.54 91.79
CA ALA A 65 18.30 -17.96 91.47
C ALA A 65 18.49 -17.58 89.99
N TYR A 66 17.74 -18.20 89.07
CA TYR A 66 17.77 -17.88 87.65
C TYR A 66 16.35 -17.83 87.08
N ALA A 67 15.96 -16.69 86.50
CA ALA A 67 14.86 -16.63 85.54
C ALA A 67 15.39 -17.09 84.18
N ILE A 68 14.95 -18.26 83.72
CA ILE A 68 15.38 -18.81 82.42
C ILE A 68 14.52 -18.18 81.32
N SER A 69 15.16 -17.42 80.44
CA SER A 69 14.55 -16.94 79.20
C SER A 69 15.07 -17.77 78.04
N TYR A 70 14.15 -18.27 77.22
CA TYR A 70 14.48 -19.01 76.02
C TYR A 70 14.49 -18.07 74.82
N ILE A 71 15.56 -18.14 74.03
CA ILE A 71 15.66 -17.48 72.74
C ILE A 71 15.60 -18.58 71.68
N ASP A 72 14.47 -18.63 70.99
CA ASP A 72 14.21 -19.55 69.88
C ASP A 72 15.22 -19.33 68.75
N GLY A 73 15.45 -20.41 67.98
CA GLY A 73 16.20 -20.36 66.73
C GLY A 73 15.27 -20.42 65.53
N GLY A 74 15.85 -20.51 64.34
CA GLY A 74 15.09 -20.71 63.12
C GLY A 74 15.89 -21.36 62.01
N LEU A 75 15.17 -21.95 61.06
CA LEU A 75 15.67 -22.42 59.78
C LEU A 75 15.17 -21.47 58.69
N VAL A 76 16.09 -20.97 57.86
CA VAL A 76 15.73 -20.26 56.63
C VAL A 76 16.08 -21.13 55.43
N ILE A 77 15.07 -21.57 54.69
CA ILE A 77 15.25 -22.17 53.36
C ILE A 77 15.13 -21.02 52.35
N THR A 78 16.24 -20.62 51.74
CA THR A 78 16.23 -19.55 50.75
C THR A 78 15.78 -20.09 49.39
N PRO A 79 15.03 -19.30 48.60
CA PRO A 79 14.66 -19.69 47.24
C PRO A 79 15.87 -20.03 46.38
N ARG A 80 15.73 -21.05 45.54
CA ARG A 80 16.77 -21.41 44.57
C ARG A 80 16.75 -20.42 43.40
N LEU A 81 17.92 -19.99 42.95
CA LEU A 81 18.03 -19.10 41.80
C LEU A 81 17.73 -19.84 40.49
N LEU A 82 16.93 -19.21 39.62
CA LEU A 82 16.61 -19.67 38.27
C LEU A 82 17.06 -18.65 37.22
N THR A 83 17.46 -19.18 36.06
CA THR A 83 17.59 -18.39 34.82
C THR A 83 16.62 -18.92 33.77
N LEU A 84 16.12 -18.02 32.94
CA LEU A 84 15.22 -18.37 31.84
C LEU A 84 16.00 -18.38 30.52
N SER A 85 15.73 -19.36 29.67
CA SER A 85 16.24 -19.41 28.29
C SER A 85 15.14 -19.92 27.33
N GLY A 86 15.37 -19.82 26.02
CA GLY A 86 14.43 -20.31 24.99
C GLY A 86 13.14 -19.47 24.83
N ALA A 87 13.05 -18.30 25.47
CA ALA A 87 11.90 -17.42 25.31
C ALA A 87 11.74 -16.97 23.85
N THR A 88 10.52 -17.11 23.32
CA THR A 88 10.13 -16.58 22.01
C THR A 88 8.95 -15.63 22.17
N ALA A 89 8.76 -14.76 21.18
CA ALA A 89 7.58 -13.90 21.11
C ALA A 89 6.62 -14.40 20.04
N GLY A 90 5.34 -14.13 20.21
CA GLY A 90 4.32 -14.37 19.19
C GLY A 90 4.57 -13.47 17.98
N ASN A 91 4.50 -14.07 16.79
CA ASN A 91 4.48 -13.32 15.54
C ASN A 91 3.19 -12.50 15.43
N LYS A 92 3.25 -11.35 14.75
CA LYS A 92 2.07 -10.51 14.52
C LYS A 92 2.02 -9.97 13.10
N VAL A 93 0.82 -9.65 12.65
CA VAL A 93 0.63 -8.77 11.49
C VAL A 93 0.85 -7.33 11.96
N TYR A 94 1.45 -6.51 11.11
CA TYR A 94 1.66 -5.09 11.38
C TYR A 94 0.36 -4.40 11.80
N ASP A 95 0.39 -3.73 12.96
CA ASP A 95 -0.74 -3.02 13.56
C ASP A 95 -0.37 -1.61 14.05
N GLY A 96 0.82 -1.12 13.68
CA GLY A 96 1.36 0.18 14.10
C GLY A 96 1.91 0.25 15.53
N THR A 97 1.97 -0.86 16.26
CA THR A 97 2.43 -0.89 17.66
C THR A 97 3.62 -1.82 17.87
N THR A 98 4.39 -1.57 18.92
CA THR A 98 5.50 -2.43 19.35
C THR A 98 5.06 -3.58 20.26
N ALA A 99 3.78 -3.66 20.64
CA ALA A 99 3.31 -4.68 21.57
C ALA A 99 3.51 -6.09 21.00
N ALA A 100 4.05 -6.98 21.82
CA ALA A 100 4.26 -8.39 21.52
C ALA A 100 3.66 -9.27 22.63
N THR A 101 3.57 -10.58 22.36
CA THR A 101 3.14 -11.57 23.36
C THR A 101 4.30 -12.50 23.68
N LEU A 102 4.60 -12.74 24.96
CA LEU A 102 5.57 -13.75 25.37
C LEU A 102 4.97 -15.15 25.20
N ASN A 103 5.65 -16.03 24.48
CA ASN A 103 5.27 -17.44 24.38
C ASN A 103 5.84 -18.21 25.57
N ALA A 104 5.13 -18.19 26.71
CA ALA A 104 5.58 -18.81 27.95
C ALA A 104 5.83 -20.34 27.83
N GLY A 105 5.17 -21.02 26.88
CA GLY A 105 5.32 -22.46 26.66
C GLY A 105 6.69 -22.90 26.11
N SER A 106 7.47 -21.99 25.51
CA SER A 106 8.80 -22.29 24.99
C SER A 106 9.93 -22.01 26.01
N VAL A 107 9.58 -21.44 27.16
CA VAL A 107 10.57 -21.02 28.16
C VAL A 107 11.12 -22.22 28.92
N VAL A 108 12.44 -22.27 29.01
CA VAL A 108 13.19 -23.25 29.80
C VAL A 108 13.59 -22.63 31.15
N PHE A 109 13.21 -23.29 32.24
CA PHE A 109 13.55 -22.91 33.61
C PHE A 109 14.85 -23.62 34.04
N ASN A 110 16.00 -22.96 33.85
CA ASN A 110 17.29 -23.55 34.19
C ASN A 110 17.51 -23.50 35.69
N GLY A 111 17.80 -24.66 36.29
CA GLY A 111 17.92 -24.83 37.74
C GLY A 111 16.65 -25.32 38.42
N LYS A 112 15.58 -25.56 37.66
CA LYS A 112 14.34 -26.20 38.12
C LYS A 112 14.63 -27.62 38.62
N ILE A 113 13.98 -28.01 39.71
CA ILE A 113 14.11 -29.32 40.33
C ILE A 113 12.93 -30.21 39.91
N GLY A 114 13.25 -31.41 39.42
CA GLY A 114 12.28 -32.48 39.16
C GLY A 114 10.98 -32.05 38.47
N SER A 115 9.87 -32.44 39.09
CA SER A 115 8.51 -32.22 38.60
C SER A 115 7.87 -30.92 39.10
N ASP A 116 8.64 -30.00 39.70
CA ASP A 116 8.10 -28.73 40.19
C ASP A 116 7.29 -28.01 39.10
N VAL A 117 6.24 -27.30 39.47
CA VAL A 117 5.31 -26.66 38.54
C VAL A 117 5.58 -25.17 38.55
N LEU A 118 6.16 -24.69 37.45
CA LEU A 118 6.49 -23.29 37.22
C LEU A 118 5.85 -22.77 35.94
N THR A 119 5.39 -21.53 35.98
CA THR A 119 4.98 -20.72 34.83
C THR A 119 5.74 -19.41 34.85
N VAL A 120 5.73 -18.69 33.74
CA VAL A 120 6.31 -17.34 33.65
C VAL A 120 5.33 -16.39 32.99
N ALA A 121 5.28 -15.16 33.49
CA ALA A 121 4.56 -14.05 32.88
C ALA A 121 5.46 -12.81 32.83
N GLY A 122 5.20 -11.91 31.88
CA GLY A 122 5.91 -10.64 31.73
C GLY A 122 5.40 -9.86 30.53
N ALA A 123 5.86 -8.62 30.40
CA ALA A 123 5.59 -7.79 29.23
C ALA A 123 6.60 -8.10 28.11
N ALA A 124 6.15 -7.94 26.87
CA ALA A 124 6.97 -8.13 25.68
C ALA A 124 6.71 -7.01 24.68
N ALA A 125 7.77 -6.45 24.10
CA ALA A 125 7.66 -5.43 23.05
C ALA A 125 8.80 -5.53 22.03
N PHE A 126 8.46 -5.43 20.74
CA PHE A 126 9.43 -5.24 19.67
C PHE A 126 10.19 -3.93 19.84
N THR A 127 11.42 -3.87 19.33
CA THR A 127 12.24 -2.64 19.36
C THR A 127 11.64 -1.50 18.54
N ASP A 128 10.87 -1.83 17.50
CA ASP A 128 10.17 -0.91 16.63
C ASP A 128 8.96 -1.62 16.01
N LYS A 129 8.03 -0.82 15.46
CA LYS A 129 6.77 -1.32 14.89
C LYS A 129 6.93 -1.94 13.49
N ASN A 130 8.08 -1.78 12.83
CA ASN A 130 8.18 -2.05 11.41
C ASN A 130 8.30 -3.54 11.11
N VAL A 131 7.79 -3.93 9.94
CA VAL A 131 7.87 -5.29 9.40
C VAL A 131 9.30 -5.80 9.39
N GLY A 132 9.45 -7.09 9.71
CA GLY A 132 10.73 -7.78 9.67
C GLY A 132 10.65 -9.16 10.30
N THR A 133 11.62 -9.99 9.97
CA THR A 133 11.77 -11.35 10.50
C THR A 133 12.85 -11.40 11.58
N GLY A 134 12.68 -12.24 12.59
CA GLY A 134 13.64 -12.43 13.67
C GLY A 134 13.92 -11.15 14.47
N LYS A 135 12.93 -10.25 14.55
CA LYS A 135 13.07 -8.97 15.25
C LYS A 135 13.25 -9.22 16.74
N THR A 136 14.13 -8.43 17.35
CA THR A 136 14.32 -8.41 18.80
C THR A 136 13.06 -7.97 19.52
N VAL A 137 12.71 -8.72 20.56
CA VAL A 137 11.62 -8.43 21.49
C VAL A 137 12.19 -8.32 22.90
N ASN A 138 12.04 -7.16 23.51
CA ASN A 138 12.47 -6.89 24.86
C ASN A 138 11.43 -7.44 25.84
N LEU A 139 11.89 -8.22 26.82
CA LEU A 139 11.07 -8.76 27.91
C LEU A 139 11.34 -7.98 29.19
N SER A 140 10.28 -7.66 29.93
CA SER A 140 10.38 -6.95 31.21
C SER A 140 9.30 -7.40 32.19
N GLY A 141 9.55 -7.18 33.48
CA GLY A 141 8.63 -7.57 34.55
C GLY A 141 8.40 -9.09 34.62
N LEU A 142 9.42 -9.88 34.26
CA LEU A 142 9.33 -11.33 34.32
C LEU A 142 9.10 -11.78 35.76
N SER A 143 8.10 -12.64 35.96
CA SER A 143 7.69 -13.17 37.25
C SER A 143 7.36 -14.66 37.13
N LEU A 144 7.66 -15.40 38.19
CA LEU A 144 7.32 -16.82 38.30
C LEU A 144 5.89 -16.97 38.83
N GLY A 145 5.18 -17.96 38.28
CA GLY A 145 3.93 -18.48 38.81
C GLY A 145 3.98 -20.01 38.86
N GLY A 146 2.84 -20.63 39.18
CA GLY A 146 2.76 -22.07 39.42
C GLY A 146 2.86 -22.44 40.89
N ALA A 147 2.58 -23.71 41.22
CA ALA A 147 2.45 -24.19 42.59
C ALA A 147 3.75 -24.06 43.39
N ASP A 148 4.90 -24.22 42.71
CA ASP A 148 6.21 -24.26 43.34
C ASP A 148 6.98 -22.94 43.19
N ALA A 149 6.36 -21.87 42.66
CA ALA A 149 7.04 -20.61 42.34
C ALA A 149 7.74 -19.97 43.54
N ALA A 150 7.15 -20.05 44.73
CA ALA A 150 7.69 -19.47 45.95
C ALA A 150 9.04 -20.11 46.38
N ASN A 151 9.35 -21.31 45.87
CA ASN A 151 10.60 -22.01 46.14
C ASN A 151 11.78 -21.49 45.30
N TYR A 152 11.53 -20.56 44.38
CA TYR A 152 12.52 -20.06 43.43
C TYR A 152 12.54 -18.53 43.36
N ALA A 153 13.68 -18.01 42.93
CA ALA A 153 13.85 -16.60 42.60
C ALA A 153 14.46 -16.47 41.20
N LEU A 154 13.96 -15.54 40.39
CA LEU A 154 14.57 -15.22 39.10
C LEU A 154 15.86 -14.43 39.29
N GLN A 155 16.91 -14.81 38.55
CA GLN A 155 18.15 -14.04 38.51
C GLN A 155 17.96 -12.68 37.82
N THR A 156 17.14 -12.63 36.77
CA THR A 156 16.79 -11.40 36.06
C THR A 156 15.29 -11.32 35.82
N THR A 157 14.73 -10.11 35.90
CA THR A 157 13.32 -9.82 35.58
C THR A 157 13.16 -9.24 34.18
N THR A 158 14.25 -9.24 33.40
CA THR A 158 14.32 -8.79 32.01
C THR A 158 14.99 -9.85 31.15
N GLY A 159 14.76 -9.76 29.83
CA GLY A 159 15.33 -10.69 28.86
C GLY A 159 15.12 -10.22 27.43
N SER A 160 15.50 -11.08 26.48
CA SER A 160 15.30 -10.86 25.05
C SER A 160 14.73 -12.12 24.42
N ALA A 161 13.87 -11.93 23.43
CA ALA A 161 13.27 -12.94 22.59
C ALA A 161 13.32 -12.48 21.13
N VAL A 162 12.90 -13.34 20.21
CA VAL A 162 12.71 -13.00 18.80
C VAL A 162 11.27 -13.29 18.37
N GLY A 163 10.79 -12.52 17.40
CA GLY A 163 9.52 -12.75 16.72
C GLY A 163 9.46 -12.01 15.39
N ASP A 164 8.44 -12.28 14.59
CA ASP A 164 8.24 -11.66 13.28
C ASP A 164 7.08 -10.66 13.30
N ILE A 165 7.25 -9.56 12.54
CA ILE A 165 6.14 -8.69 12.15
C ILE A 165 5.95 -8.86 10.64
N THR A 166 4.81 -9.42 10.22
CA THR A 166 4.48 -9.59 8.79
C THR A 166 3.72 -8.37 8.25
N PRO A 167 3.86 -8.02 6.96
CA PRO A 167 3.12 -6.91 6.37
C PRO A 167 1.61 -7.06 6.52
N LYS A 168 0.93 -5.92 6.65
CA LYS A 168 -0.53 -5.87 6.58
C LYS A 168 -0.99 -5.70 5.14
N ALA A 169 -2.01 -6.45 4.73
CA ALA A 169 -2.61 -6.29 3.41
C ALA A 169 -3.35 -4.95 3.29
N LEU A 170 -3.24 -4.33 2.11
CA LEU A 170 -3.82 -3.02 1.82
C LEU A 170 -4.36 -2.97 0.38
N THR A 171 -5.44 -2.21 0.19
CA THR A 171 -6.01 -1.92 -1.14
C THR A 171 -5.97 -0.42 -1.40
N VAL A 172 -5.66 -0.04 -2.63
CA VAL A 172 -5.65 1.35 -3.09
C VAL A 172 -6.86 1.59 -3.99
N THR A 173 -7.67 2.60 -3.67
CA THR A 173 -8.79 3.05 -4.51
C THR A 173 -8.74 4.56 -4.69
N GLY A 174 -9.64 5.15 -5.49
CA GLY A 174 -9.69 6.61 -5.68
C GLY A 174 -8.67 7.19 -6.68
N ILE A 175 -7.97 6.34 -7.43
CA ILE A 175 -7.15 6.77 -8.58
C ILE A 175 -8.09 7.26 -9.68
N THR A 176 -7.82 8.46 -10.21
CA THR A 176 -8.61 9.07 -11.29
C THR A 176 -7.76 9.25 -12.54
N ALA A 177 -8.42 9.45 -13.68
CA ALA A 177 -7.76 9.81 -14.93
C ALA A 177 -8.27 11.15 -15.44
N GLY A 178 -7.39 11.91 -16.09
CA GLY A 178 -7.72 13.17 -16.75
C GLY A 178 -8.26 12.94 -18.16
N ASN A 179 -9.24 13.76 -18.55
CA ASN A 179 -9.68 13.85 -19.93
C ASN A 179 -8.55 14.40 -20.81
N LYS A 180 -8.53 14.02 -22.09
CA LYS A 180 -7.57 14.53 -23.08
C LYS A 180 -8.26 14.88 -24.40
N VAL A 181 -7.59 15.72 -25.19
CA VAL A 181 -7.89 15.86 -26.61
C VAL A 181 -7.16 14.75 -27.36
N TYR A 182 -7.78 14.23 -28.42
CA TYR A 182 -7.20 13.24 -29.29
C TYR A 182 -5.81 13.67 -29.79
N ASP A 183 -4.81 12.83 -29.54
CA ASP A 183 -3.40 13.06 -29.91
C ASP A 183 -2.76 11.85 -30.61
N GLY A 184 -3.59 10.87 -31.01
CA GLY A 184 -3.13 9.63 -31.65
C GLY A 184 -2.56 8.57 -30.71
N THR A 185 -2.55 8.80 -29.39
CA THR A 185 -1.95 7.86 -28.42
C THR A 185 -2.95 7.34 -27.39
N THR A 186 -2.65 6.17 -26.80
CA THR A 186 -3.44 5.59 -25.70
C THR A 186 -3.01 6.09 -24.32
N ALA A 187 -1.94 6.88 -24.21
CA ALA A 187 -1.42 7.35 -22.92
C ALA A 187 -2.47 8.20 -22.20
N ALA A 188 -2.71 7.88 -20.91
CA ALA A 188 -3.60 8.61 -20.04
C ALA A 188 -2.81 9.24 -18.88
N THR A 189 -3.16 10.47 -18.51
CA THR A 189 -2.67 11.08 -17.28
C THR A 189 -3.53 10.58 -16.12
N VAL A 190 -2.92 9.93 -15.14
CA VAL A 190 -3.59 9.47 -13.92
C VAL A 190 -3.18 10.33 -12.72
N SER A 191 -4.08 10.47 -11.76
CA SER A 191 -3.82 11.15 -10.50
C SER A 191 -4.07 10.22 -9.32
N THR A 192 -3.09 10.16 -8.42
CA THR A 192 -3.17 9.44 -7.15
C THR A 192 -3.43 10.38 -5.96
N ALA A 193 -3.69 11.67 -6.21
CA ALA A 193 -3.92 12.65 -5.14
C ALA A 193 -5.17 12.34 -4.29
N GLY A 194 -6.19 11.71 -4.90
CA GLY A 194 -7.40 11.23 -4.23
C GLY A 194 -7.31 9.77 -3.78
N ALA A 195 -6.12 9.15 -3.82
CA ALA A 195 -5.97 7.75 -3.45
C ALA A 195 -6.31 7.53 -1.98
N THR A 196 -7.06 6.46 -1.71
CA THR A 196 -7.39 6.01 -0.36
C THR A 196 -6.83 4.62 -0.12
N PHE A 197 -6.45 4.35 1.13
CA PHE A 197 -5.67 3.19 1.52
C PHE A 197 -6.47 2.32 2.51
N ALA A 198 -7.36 1.49 2.00
CA ALA A 198 -8.18 0.64 2.87
C ALA A 198 -7.34 -0.49 3.47
N GLY A 199 -7.36 -0.60 4.80
CA GLY A 199 -6.49 -1.47 5.59
C GLY A 199 -5.34 -0.74 6.28
N MET A 200 -5.09 0.53 5.95
CA MET A 200 -4.09 1.38 6.60
C MET A 200 -4.34 1.52 8.10
N VAL A 201 -3.26 1.50 8.88
CA VAL A 201 -3.27 1.81 10.31
C VAL A 201 -3.28 3.33 10.48
N ASN A 202 -4.10 3.82 11.40
CA ASN A 202 -4.26 5.25 11.64
C ASN A 202 -2.93 5.91 12.04
N GLY A 203 -2.61 7.05 11.44
CA GLY A 203 -1.38 7.81 11.68
C GLY A 203 -0.17 7.42 10.83
N ASP A 204 -0.27 6.34 10.04
CA ASP A 204 0.80 6.01 9.09
C ASP A 204 0.88 7.02 7.93
N SER A 205 2.00 7.03 7.21
CA SER A 205 2.25 7.88 6.06
C SER A 205 2.46 7.05 4.80
N LEU A 206 1.46 7.10 3.91
CA LEU A 206 1.44 6.40 2.64
C LEU A 206 1.16 7.36 1.48
N ASN A 207 1.76 7.09 0.33
CA ASN A 207 1.37 7.64 -0.96
C ASN A 207 1.35 6.51 -2.01
N ALA A 208 0.84 6.82 -3.20
CA ALA A 208 0.83 5.88 -4.30
C ALA A 208 1.28 6.55 -5.60
N THR A 209 1.94 5.77 -6.44
CA THR A 209 2.18 6.12 -7.85
C THR A 209 1.53 5.07 -8.74
N ALA A 210 1.14 5.47 -9.95
CA ALA A 210 0.53 4.59 -10.93
C ALA A 210 0.75 5.13 -12.34
N SER A 211 0.53 4.29 -13.35
CA SER A 211 0.45 4.67 -14.76
C SER A 211 -0.93 4.30 -15.31
N GLY A 212 -1.35 4.94 -16.41
CA GLY A 212 -2.62 4.62 -17.04
C GLY A 212 -2.60 4.72 -18.57
N ALA A 213 -3.47 3.93 -19.20
CA ALA A 213 -3.70 3.99 -20.64
C ALA A 213 -5.18 3.72 -20.96
N PHE A 214 -5.69 4.41 -21.97
CA PHE A 214 -6.96 4.07 -22.61
C PHE A 214 -6.85 2.74 -23.36
N GLY A 215 -7.97 2.03 -23.52
CA GLY A 215 -8.02 0.79 -24.32
C GLY A 215 -7.67 1.00 -25.80
N ASP A 216 -7.97 2.18 -26.34
CA ASP A 216 -7.65 2.59 -27.70
C ASP A 216 -7.53 4.13 -27.78
N LYS A 217 -6.97 4.63 -28.88
CA LYS A 217 -6.72 6.08 -29.09
C LYS A 217 -7.96 6.89 -29.44
N ASN A 218 -9.09 6.27 -29.80
CA ASN A 218 -10.18 6.94 -30.49
C ASN A 218 -11.03 7.81 -29.56
N ALA A 219 -11.49 8.95 -30.08
CA ALA A 219 -12.32 9.90 -29.37
C ALA A 219 -13.67 9.31 -28.96
N ALA A 220 -13.97 9.35 -27.66
CA ALA A 220 -15.25 8.96 -27.07
C ALA A 220 -15.32 9.47 -25.63
N THR A 221 -16.53 9.53 -25.08
CA THR A 221 -16.76 9.84 -23.66
C THR A 221 -16.75 8.57 -22.81
N GLY A 222 -16.42 8.70 -21.53
CA GLY A 222 -16.47 7.63 -20.53
C GLY A 222 -15.58 6.43 -20.86
N LYS A 223 -14.48 6.64 -21.60
CA LYS A 223 -13.58 5.54 -21.97
C LYS A 223 -12.89 4.99 -20.74
N THR A 224 -12.79 3.66 -20.66
CA THR A 224 -11.99 2.99 -19.64
C THR A 224 -10.53 3.36 -19.77
N VAL A 225 -9.95 3.76 -18.64
CA VAL A 225 -8.51 3.90 -18.42
C VAL A 225 -8.07 2.74 -17.54
N ASN A 226 -7.22 1.88 -18.09
CA ASN A 226 -6.59 0.79 -17.37
C ASN A 226 -5.43 1.38 -16.55
N VAL A 227 -5.50 1.24 -15.23
CA VAL A 227 -4.45 1.69 -14.31
C VAL A 227 -3.57 0.49 -13.97
N SER A 228 -2.26 0.68 -14.07
CA SER A 228 -1.27 -0.37 -13.82
C SER A 228 -0.06 0.18 -13.07
N GLY A 229 0.73 -0.72 -12.49
CA GLY A 229 1.97 -0.36 -11.81
C GLY A 229 1.70 0.47 -10.56
N ILE A 230 0.61 0.18 -9.84
CA ILE A 230 0.34 0.81 -8.55
C ILE A 230 1.44 0.35 -7.58
N THR A 231 2.16 1.32 -7.01
CA THR A 231 3.18 1.08 -5.99
C THR A 231 2.94 1.98 -4.78
N LEU A 232 3.22 1.45 -3.58
CA LEU A 232 3.15 2.21 -2.34
C LEU A 232 4.47 2.96 -2.10
N GLY A 233 4.36 4.20 -1.65
CA GLY A 233 5.47 5.00 -1.15
C GLY A 233 5.12 5.65 0.18
N GLY A 234 6.05 6.42 0.74
CA GLY A 234 5.92 6.98 2.10
C GLY A 234 6.75 6.21 3.11
N ILE A 235 6.85 6.75 4.33
CA ILE A 235 7.75 6.22 5.38
C ILE A 235 7.29 4.85 5.86
N ASP A 236 5.99 4.59 5.86
CA ASP A 236 5.42 3.35 6.39
C ASP A 236 5.12 2.31 5.29
N ALA A 237 5.45 2.59 4.01
CA ALA A 237 5.09 1.71 2.88
C ALA A 237 5.63 0.28 3.02
N GLY A 238 6.83 0.11 3.58
CA GLY A 238 7.44 -1.21 3.82
C GLY A 238 6.66 -2.08 4.81
N ASN A 239 5.70 -1.51 5.54
CA ASN A 239 4.87 -2.24 6.50
C ASN A 239 3.63 -2.89 5.88
N TYR A 240 3.42 -2.70 4.57
CA TYR A 240 2.22 -3.15 3.87
C TYR A 240 2.55 -3.95 2.62
N THR A 241 1.62 -4.83 2.27
CA THR A 241 1.56 -5.47 0.95
C THR A 241 0.33 -5.02 0.21
N LEU A 242 0.51 -4.66 -1.07
CA LEU A 242 -0.60 -4.26 -1.93
C LEU A 242 -1.33 -5.50 -2.46
N ALA A 243 -2.65 -5.54 -2.30
CA ALA A 243 -3.47 -6.67 -2.76
C ALA A 243 -3.61 -6.74 -4.30
N SER A 244 -3.52 -5.60 -4.99
CA SER A 244 -3.55 -5.50 -6.45
C SER A 244 -2.72 -4.32 -6.93
N SER A 245 -1.88 -4.53 -7.95
CA SER A 245 -1.10 -3.49 -8.62
C SER A 245 -1.83 -2.85 -9.81
N THR A 246 -3.11 -3.20 -10.01
CA THR A 246 -3.95 -2.72 -11.11
C THR A 246 -5.29 -2.20 -10.59
N ALA A 247 -5.86 -1.26 -11.34
CA ALA A 247 -7.20 -0.71 -11.13
C ALA A 247 -7.79 -0.23 -12.46
N SER A 248 -8.99 0.32 -12.43
CA SER A 248 -9.63 0.93 -13.60
C SER A 248 -10.37 2.19 -13.20
N THR A 249 -10.41 3.16 -14.11
CA THR A 249 -11.18 4.40 -13.98
C THR A 249 -11.69 4.81 -15.36
N THR A 250 -12.34 5.96 -15.49
CA THR A 250 -12.86 6.47 -16.76
C THR A 250 -12.43 7.89 -17.03
N ALA A 251 -12.20 8.22 -18.30
CA ALA A 251 -11.97 9.58 -18.77
C ALA A 251 -12.44 9.73 -20.22
N ASP A 252 -12.60 10.97 -20.68
CA ASP A 252 -12.98 11.28 -22.05
C ASP A 252 -11.75 11.51 -22.93
N ILE A 253 -11.83 11.06 -24.19
CA ILE A 253 -11.00 11.57 -25.28
C ILE A 253 -11.90 12.44 -26.16
N SER A 254 -11.72 13.75 -26.12
CA SER A 254 -12.42 14.67 -27.01
C SER A 254 -11.78 14.70 -28.39
N ARG A 255 -12.59 14.98 -29.42
CA ARG A 255 -12.11 15.06 -30.81
C ARG A 255 -11.12 16.20 -30.96
N ALA A 256 -10.05 15.99 -31.72
CA ALA A 256 -9.16 17.05 -32.17
C ALA A 256 -9.86 17.91 -33.24
N ALA A 257 -9.32 19.08 -33.56
CA ALA A 257 -9.89 19.96 -34.58
C ALA A 257 -9.11 19.88 -35.89
N ILE A 258 -9.83 19.69 -37.01
CA ILE A 258 -9.31 20.05 -38.34
C ILE A 258 -9.76 21.46 -38.65
N ASN A 259 -8.79 22.38 -38.70
CA ASN A 259 -9.03 23.82 -38.80
C ASN A 259 -9.27 24.29 -40.24
N ALA A 260 -8.70 23.58 -41.21
CA ALA A 260 -8.84 23.87 -42.64
C ALA A 260 -8.58 22.64 -43.48
N VAL A 261 -9.26 22.56 -44.63
CA VAL A 261 -8.98 21.59 -45.69
C VAL A 261 -8.52 22.35 -46.92
N THR A 262 -7.29 22.08 -47.38
CA THR A 262 -6.70 22.73 -48.57
C THR A 262 -6.28 21.68 -49.59
N GLY A 263 -5.88 22.07 -50.81
CA GLY A 263 -5.44 21.12 -51.85
C GLY A 263 -6.58 20.47 -52.64
N ILE A 264 -7.83 20.84 -52.39
CA ILE A 264 -8.95 20.51 -53.27
C ILE A 264 -8.80 21.28 -54.58
N THR A 265 -8.84 20.56 -55.70
CA THR A 265 -8.74 21.14 -57.04
C THR A 265 -10.06 20.98 -57.80
N ALA A 266 -10.28 21.79 -58.83
CA ALA A 266 -11.43 21.66 -59.72
C ALA A 266 -10.97 21.38 -61.16
N GLY A 267 -11.72 20.53 -61.86
CA GLY A 267 -11.50 20.27 -63.28
C GLY A 267 -12.11 21.38 -64.13
N GLY A 268 -11.38 21.82 -65.15
CA GLY A 268 -11.94 22.69 -66.19
C GLY A 268 -13.04 21.98 -67.00
N LYS A 269 -13.95 22.76 -67.58
CA LYS A 269 -15.06 22.25 -68.40
C LYS A 269 -15.26 23.08 -69.66
N VAL A 270 -15.88 22.50 -70.68
CA VAL A 270 -16.47 23.25 -71.79
C VAL A 270 -17.82 23.81 -71.34
N TYR A 271 -18.18 25.01 -71.79
CA TYR A 271 -19.48 25.61 -71.52
C TYR A 271 -20.63 24.65 -71.87
N ASP A 272 -21.45 24.32 -70.86
CA ASP A 272 -22.60 23.42 -70.96
C ASP A 272 -23.91 24.04 -70.43
N GLY A 273 -23.88 25.35 -70.12
CA GLY A 273 -25.01 26.07 -69.53
C GLY A 273 -25.17 25.94 -68.01
N THR A 274 -24.33 25.18 -67.32
CA THR A 274 -24.39 24.97 -65.86
C THR A 274 -23.17 25.52 -65.13
N ALA A 275 -23.35 25.92 -63.86
CA ALA A 275 -22.27 26.36 -62.99
C ALA A 275 -21.63 25.21 -62.16
N THR A 276 -22.10 23.97 -62.31
CA THR A 276 -21.56 22.83 -61.55
C THR A 276 -20.10 22.57 -61.93
N ALA A 277 -19.25 22.35 -60.92
CA ALA A 277 -17.85 21.99 -61.08
C ALA A 277 -17.57 20.59 -60.53
N THR A 278 -16.74 19.82 -61.23
CA THR A 278 -16.19 18.57 -60.71
C THR A 278 -14.96 18.90 -59.86
N VAL A 279 -14.97 18.52 -58.59
CA VAL A 279 -13.83 18.69 -57.67
C VAL A 279 -13.08 17.39 -57.47
N ASN A 280 -11.77 17.48 -57.24
CA ASN A 280 -10.90 16.38 -56.88
C ASN A 280 -10.34 16.63 -55.48
N THR A 281 -10.61 15.69 -54.57
CA THR A 281 -10.21 15.76 -53.16
C THR A 281 -9.01 14.87 -52.83
N ASN A 282 -8.42 14.16 -53.80
CA ASN A 282 -7.29 13.25 -53.55
C ASN A 282 -6.03 14.00 -53.07
N GLY A 283 -5.89 15.28 -53.43
CA GLY A 283 -4.82 16.16 -52.96
C GLY A 283 -5.15 16.93 -51.68
N ALA A 284 -6.27 16.60 -51.01
CA ALA A 284 -6.68 17.31 -49.81
C ALA A 284 -5.67 17.14 -48.67
N THR A 285 -5.38 18.23 -47.98
CA THR A 285 -4.55 18.25 -46.77
C THR A 285 -5.34 18.85 -45.61
N PHE A 286 -5.05 18.37 -44.41
CA PHE A 286 -5.87 18.61 -43.22
C PHE A 286 -5.06 19.32 -42.14
N ALA A 287 -5.28 20.62 -41.98
CA ALA A 287 -4.57 21.40 -40.97
C ALA A 287 -5.08 21.04 -39.56
N GLY A 288 -4.20 20.51 -38.70
CA GLY A 288 -4.54 20.01 -37.36
C GLY A 288 -4.62 18.48 -37.26
N MET A 289 -4.36 17.77 -38.35
CA MET A 289 -4.27 16.31 -38.36
C MET A 289 -3.03 15.81 -37.60
N VAL A 290 -3.23 14.81 -36.75
CA VAL A 290 -2.16 14.07 -36.06
C VAL A 290 -1.39 13.24 -37.09
N ASN A 291 -0.06 13.25 -36.98
CA ASN A 291 0.81 12.54 -37.91
C ASN A 291 0.54 11.02 -37.89
N GLY A 292 0.44 10.41 -39.07
CA GLY A 292 0.18 8.98 -39.25
C GLY A 292 -1.30 8.59 -39.33
N ASP A 293 -2.23 9.51 -39.06
CA ASP A 293 -3.66 9.23 -39.24
C ASP A 293 -4.04 9.13 -40.73
N SER A 294 -5.24 8.60 -40.99
CA SER A 294 -5.83 8.45 -42.31
C SER A 294 -7.12 9.25 -42.41
N LEU A 295 -7.04 10.39 -43.11
CA LEU A 295 -8.18 11.24 -43.45
C LEU A 295 -8.34 11.35 -44.97
N ASN A 296 -9.59 11.41 -45.42
CA ASN A 296 -9.97 11.84 -46.76
C ASN A 296 -11.14 12.84 -46.67
N ALA A 297 -11.49 13.44 -47.81
CA ALA A 297 -12.57 14.40 -47.89
C ALA A 297 -13.50 14.10 -49.06
N THR A 298 -14.79 14.35 -48.86
CA THR A 298 -15.77 14.54 -49.93
C THR A 298 -16.17 16.00 -49.97
N ALA A 299 -16.45 16.55 -51.15
CA ALA A 299 -16.90 17.94 -51.29
C ALA A 299 -17.70 18.13 -52.59
N SER A 300 -18.40 19.25 -52.69
CA SER A 300 -19.06 19.72 -53.92
C SER A 300 -18.49 21.06 -54.36
N GLY A 301 -18.45 21.32 -55.67
CA GLY A 301 -17.94 22.57 -56.24
C GLY A 301 -18.93 23.25 -57.19
N VAL A 302 -18.96 24.57 -57.15
CA VAL A 302 -19.79 25.40 -58.03
C VAL A 302 -18.98 26.62 -58.50
N PHE A 303 -18.91 26.85 -59.80
CA PHE A 303 -18.38 28.08 -60.37
C PHE A 303 -19.25 29.28 -59.97
N THR A 304 -18.66 30.46 -59.84
CA THR A 304 -19.42 31.69 -59.51
C THR A 304 -20.55 32.00 -60.50
N ASP A 305 -20.37 31.62 -61.75
CA ASP A 305 -21.35 31.71 -62.83
C ASP A 305 -20.99 30.71 -63.94
N LYS A 306 -21.93 30.51 -64.87
CA LYS A 306 -21.79 29.56 -65.98
C LYS A 306 -20.92 30.05 -67.15
N ASN A 307 -20.48 31.31 -67.17
CA ASN A 307 -19.91 31.92 -68.38
C ASN A 307 -18.45 31.51 -68.58
N ALA A 308 -18.03 31.39 -69.85
CA ALA A 308 -16.67 31.01 -70.21
C ALA A 308 -15.64 32.06 -69.78
N ALA A 309 -14.63 31.65 -69.02
CA ALA A 309 -13.45 32.44 -68.63
C ALA A 309 -12.37 31.51 -68.06
N THR A 310 -11.12 31.98 -68.04
CA THR A 310 -10.00 31.30 -67.39
C THR A 310 -9.90 31.67 -65.91
N GLY A 311 -9.42 30.76 -65.07
CA GLY A 311 -9.16 30.99 -63.64
C GLY A 311 -10.41 31.35 -62.84
N LYS A 312 -11.60 30.88 -63.25
CA LYS A 312 -12.83 31.17 -62.52
C LYS A 312 -12.79 30.53 -61.15
N THR A 313 -13.26 31.27 -60.15
CA THR A 313 -13.43 30.75 -58.80
C THR A 313 -14.46 29.63 -58.77
N VAL A 314 -14.09 28.53 -58.12
CA VAL A 314 -14.96 27.42 -57.75
C VAL A 314 -15.11 27.45 -56.23
N ASN A 315 -16.32 27.74 -55.77
CA ASN A 315 -16.68 27.67 -54.36
C ASN A 315 -16.87 26.21 -53.97
N VAL A 316 -16.04 25.73 -53.04
CA VAL A 316 -16.13 24.38 -52.51
C VAL A 316 -16.93 24.40 -51.22
N SER A 317 -17.92 23.52 -51.11
CA SER A 317 -18.79 23.43 -49.93
C SER A 317 -19.14 21.99 -49.61
N GLY A 318 -19.72 21.77 -48.43
CA GLY A 318 -20.11 20.44 -47.97
C GLY A 318 -18.91 19.52 -47.75
N ILE A 319 -17.76 20.08 -47.37
CA ILE A 319 -16.59 19.27 -47.02
C ILE A 319 -16.96 18.39 -45.83
N ALA A 320 -16.81 17.08 -45.99
CA ALA A 320 -16.98 16.09 -44.92
C ALA A 320 -15.72 15.25 -44.81
N LEU A 321 -15.28 15.00 -43.57
CA LEU A 321 -14.14 14.13 -43.28
C LEU A 321 -14.57 12.66 -43.39
N GLY A 322 -13.74 11.87 -44.07
CA GLY A 322 -13.82 10.42 -44.09
C GLY A 322 -12.45 9.79 -43.85
N GLY A 323 -12.36 8.47 -44.00
CA GLY A 323 -11.16 7.71 -43.65
C GLY A 323 -11.27 7.05 -42.27
N ALA A 324 -10.29 6.23 -41.93
CA ALA A 324 -10.33 5.41 -40.72
C ALA A 324 -10.34 6.25 -39.43
N ASP A 325 -9.68 7.41 -39.45
CA ASP A 325 -9.51 8.25 -38.26
C ASP A 325 -10.47 9.45 -38.21
N ALA A 326 -11.39 9.60 -39.17
CA ALA A 326 -12.32 10.75 -39.20
C ALA A 326 -13.20 10.86 -37.94
N GLY A 327 -13.47 9.75 -37.27
CA GLY A 327 -14.15 9.70 -35.97
C GLY A 327 -13.42 10.43 -34.84
N ASN A 328 -12.15 10.80 -35.03
CA ASN A 328 -11.32 11.45 -34.03
C ASN A 328 -11.25 12.98 -34.17
N TYR A 329 -11.89 13.55 -35.20
CA TYR A 329 -11.72 14.96 -35.54
C TYR A 329 -13.02 15.72 -35.78
N THR A 330 -13.18 16.90 -35.20
CA THR A 330 -14.23 17.84 -35.60
C THR A 330 -13.72 18.75 -36.70
N LEU A 331 -14.45 18.86 -37.80
CA LEU A 331 -14.16 19.83 -38.87
C LEU A 331 -14.74 21.19 -38.49
N THR A 332 -13.89 22.21 -38.39
CA THR A 332 -14.33 23.56 -37.97
C THR A 332 -14.92 24.37 -39.11
N SER A 333 -14.51 24.10 -40.35
CA SER A 333 -15.01 24.75 -41.57
C SER A 333 -15.23 23.73 -42.68
N ASN A 334 -16.43 23.73 -43.26
CA ASN A 334 -16.83 22.82 -44.33
C ASN A 334 -16.79 23.46 -45.73
N THR A 335 -16.06 24.56 -45.87
CA THR A 335 -15.93 25.31 -47.13
C THR A 335 -14.47 25.54 -47.50
N ALA A 336 -14.18 25.61 -48.80
CA ALA A 336 -12.88 26.00 -49.36
C ALA A 336 -13.09 26.73 -50.70
N SER A 337 -12.01 27.15 -51.35
CA SER A 337 -12.06 27.76 -52.68
C SER A 337 -10.89 27.28 -53.53
N THR A 338 -11.13 27.18 -54.84
CA THR A 338 -10.13 26.82 -55.85
C THR A 338 -10.46 27.51 -57.17
N THR A 339 -9.68 27.28 -58.23
CA THR A 339 -9.93 27.86 -59.55
C THR A 339 -9.92 26.80 -60.64
N ALA A 340 -10.70 27.03 -61.71
CA ALA A 340 -10.72 26.21 -62.91
C ALA A 340 -11.22 27.03 -64.13
N ASP A 341 -10.97 26.53 -65.33
CA ASP A 341 -11.38 27.19 -66.57
C ASP A 341 -12.75 26.70 -67.05
N ILE A 342 -13.58 27.62 -67.54
CA ILE A 342 -14.71 27.28 -68.43
C ILE A 342 -14.32 27.73 -69.84
N SER A 343 -14.03 26.77 -70.71
CA SER A 343 -13.73 27.05 -72.12
C SER A 343 -15.02 27.29 -72.91
N ARG A 344 -14.92 28.09 -73.99
CA ARG A 344 -16.06 28.39 -74.86
C ARG A 344 -16.51 27.11 -75.57
N ALA A 345 -17.82 26.90 -75.67
CA ALA A 345 -18.37 25.88 -76.57
C ALA A 345 -18.08 26.26 -78.03
N ALA A 346 -17.73 25.28 -78.85
CA ALA A 346 -17.53 25.48 -80.28
C ALA A 346 -18.88 25.55 -80.99
N ILE A 347 -19.07 26.58 -81.82
CA ILE A 347 -20.16 26.62 -82.79
C ILE A 347 -19.62 26.03 -84.09
N ASN A 348 -19.95 24.77 -84.36
CA ASN A 348 -19.34 24.00 -85.46
C ASN A 348 -19.86 24.41 -86.85
N ALA A 349 -21.08 24.94 -86.94
CA ALA A 349 -21.61 25.51 -88.17
C ALA A 349 -22.69 26.55 -87.86
N VAL A 350 -22.68 27.66 -88.61
CA VAL A 350 -23.81 28.56 -88.70
C VAL A 350 -24.49 28.24 -90.03
N THR A 351 -25.69 27.65 -89.96
CA THR A 351 -26.48 27.26 -91.14
C THR A 351 -27.71 28.15 -91.26
N GLY A 352 -28.31 28.22 -92.45
CA GLY A 352 -29.50 29.05 -92.71
C GLY A 352 -29.21 30.52 -92.99
N ILE A 353 -27.95 30.89 -93.28
CA ILE A 353 -27.63 32.20 -93.82
C ILE A 353 -28.09 32.25 -95.27
N THR A 354 -29.17 32.96 -95.54
CA THR A 354 -29.72 33.18 -96.88
C THR A 354 -29.57 34.65 -97.25
N ALA A 355 -28.91 34.95 -98.38
CA ALA A 355 -28.92 36.30 -98.92
C ALA A 355 -30.34 36.70 -99.33
N GLY A 356 -30.72 37.94 -99.04
CA GLY A 356 -31.99 38.49 -99.51
C GLY A 356 -32.03 38.55 -101.05
N SER A 357 -33.21 38.38 -101.64
CA SER A 357 -33.38 38.62 -103.08
C SER A 357 -33.03 40.07 -103.43
N LYS A 358 -32.26 40.26 -104.49
CA LYS A 358 -31.82 41.58 -104.96
C LYS A 358 -32.44 41.90 -106.32
N VAL A 359 -32.91 43.13 -106.49
CA VAL A 359 -33.25 43.68 -107.80
C VAL A 359 -31.96 44.08 -108.51
N TYR A 360 -31.81 43.69 -109.77
CA TYR A 360 -30.60 43.90 -110.56
C TYR A 360 -30.17 45.38 -110.61
N ASP A 361 -28.93 45.66 -110.21
CA ASP A 361 -28.34 47.01 -110.19
C ASP A 361 -26.93 47.06 -110.82
N GLY A 362 -26.50 45.98 -111.47
CA GLY A 362 -25.17 45.86 -112.08
C GLY A 362 -24.01 45.53 -111.13
N THR A 363 -24.26 45.30 -109.83
CA THR A 363 -23.21 44.98 -108.85
C THR A 363 -23.36 43.57 -108.25
N ALA A 364 -22.23 42.91 -107.97
CA ALA A 364 -22.19 41.54 -107.43
C ALA A 364 -22.47 41.43 -105.92
N THR A 365 -22.62 42.57 -105.22
CA THR A 365 -22.82 42.61 -103.77
C THR A 365 -24.29 42.34 -103.43
N ALA A 366 -24.56 41.35 -102.57
CA ALA A 366 -25.88 41.08 -102.00
C ALA A 366 -25.84 41.24 -100.48
N THR A 367 -26.94 41.71 -99.88
CA THR A 367 -27.06 41.84 -98.43
C THR A 367 -27.45 40.49 -97.84
N VAL A 368 -26.70 40.07 -96.82
CA VAL A 368 -26.91 38.86 -96.03
C VAL A 368 -27.64 39.20 -94.75
#